data_AF-A0A382IRP1-F1
#
_entry.id   AF-A0A382IRP1-F1
#
_cell.length_a   1.000
_cell.length_b   1.000
_cell.length_c   1.000
_cell.angle_alpha   90.00
_cell.angle_beta   90.00
_cell.angle_gamma   90.00
#
_symmetry.space_group_name_H-M   'P 1'
#
loop_
_entity.id
_entity.type
_entity.pdbx_description
1 polymer ?
#
loop_
_entity_poly.entity_id
_entity_poly.type
_entity_poly.pdbx_seq_one_letter_code
_entity_poly.pdbx_strand_id
1 'polypeptide(L)'
;DVGKRYDLGPHTGDFAGQGSQQGGDTAHLFCPTGFLDDTWFHRSYWVYGRSFAGGHGGYYQAGKFAPSGRLLVFDKDKVYGFGRKPQYYKWTTILEHQLFASERNRKAPPAPVAGQKKQRSAGSMVDYGTPKTLDPTGKALTIGAWCISEKAGGVVMAHGGPFNGYALVVLRGKPTFMVRSGKQLATATAKIKVTNKWIHLAGVLTKDKQMRLYVNGELAAEAKAPGLIESVPVQGLQVGADDGSAVGDYTTPFPFKGVVDEVRVYHRALNEQEMTKLADWGNEPKDKSLVLYSGFEKGKAIDDSGNKHLGKLSGVNIVRAKTGQAIHFTGKSTPGGGGPGVEHHWTQDIPILVR
;
A
#
# COMPACT_ATOMS: atom_id res chain seq x y z
N ASP A 1 5.32 -24.35 -36.45
CA ASP A 1 5.67 -24.04 -35.06
C ASP A 1 6.23 -25.28 -34.38
N VAL A 2 7.52 -25.29 -34.05
CA VAL A 2 8.12 -26.33 -33.20
C VAL A 2 7.86 -25.91 -31.75
N GLY A 3 6.75 -26.39 -31.18
CA GLY A 3 6.35 -26.02 -29.82
C GLY A 3 7.46 -26.30 -28.82
N LYS A 4 8.01 -25.23 -28.20
CA LYS A 4 8.95 -25.36 -27.09
C LYS A 4 8.20 -25.89 -25.87
N ARG A 5 8.45 -27.15 -25.49
CA ARG A 5 7.98 -27.72 -24.23
C ARG A 5 8.86 -27.20 -23.10
N TYR A 6 8.27 -26.44 -22.18
CA TYR A 6 8.93 -26.03 -20.95
C TYR A 6 8.52 -26.98 -19.83
N ASP A 7 9.44 -27.28 -18.91
CA ASP A 7 9.13 -28.12 -17.76
C ASP A 7 8.07 -27.43 -16.88
N LEU A 8 7.00 -28.17 -16.60
CA LEU A 8 5.80 -27.74 -15.88
C LEU A 8 5.68 -28.38 -14.50
N GLY A 9 6.68 -29.20 -14.12
CA GLY A 9 6.65 -29.98 -12.90
C GLY A 9 6.43 -29.13 -11.64
N PRO A 10 5.80 -29.69 -10.59
CA PRO A 10 5.71 -29.01 -9.32
C PRO A 10 7.11 -28.83 -8.73
N HIS A 11 7.44 -27.63 -8.27
CA HIS A 11 8.66 -27.41 -7.48
C HIS A 11 8.42 -27.89 -6.04
N THR A 12 8.57 -29.18 -5.79
CA THR A 12 8.31 -29.78 -4.47
C THR A 12 9.43 -29.49 -3.47
N GLY A 13 9.10 -29.45 -2.18
CA GLY A 13 10.10 -29.31 -1.09
C GLY A 13 10.54 -27.88 -0.77
N ASP A 14 10.53 -26.95 -1.72
CA ASP A 14 10.83 -25.53 -1.48
C ASP A 14 9.56 -24.65 -1.44
N PHE A 15 8.85 -24.71 -0.32
CA PHE A 15 7.64 -23.92 -0.11
C PHE A 15 7.86 -22.40 -0.10
N ALA A 16 9.10 -21.93 0.00
CA ALA A 16 9.41 -20.52 0.09
C ALA A 16 9.73 -19.94 -1.30
N GLY A 17 10.52 -20.67 -2.10
CA GLY A 17 10.89 -20.29 -3.47
C GLY A 17 9.88 -20.70 -4.56
N GLN A 18 8.84 -21.48 -4.24
CA GLN A 18 7.80 -21.82 -5.21
C GLN A 18 7.20 -20.58 -5.90
N GLY A 19 6.89 -19.53 -5.13
CA GLY A 19 6.32 -18.29 -5.68
C GLY A 19 7.22 -17.60 -6.71
N SER A 20 8.54 -17.65 -6.50
CA SER A 20 9.52 -17.00 -7.40
C SER A 20 9.69 -17.70 -8.75
N GLN A 21 9.08 -18.86 -8.93
CA GLN A 21 9.17 -19.64 -10.16
C GLN A 21 7.88 -19.58 -11.00
N GLN A 22 6.77 -19.08 -10.45
CA GLN A 22 5.48 -19.12 -11.14
C GLN A 22 5.30 -18.05 -12.23
N GLY A 23 6.01 -16.93 -12.15
CA GLY A 23 5.95 -15.83 -13.13
C GLY A 23 7.11 -15.79 -14.14
N GLY A 24 6.96 -15.03 -15.22
CA GLY A 24 7.97 -14.83 -16.28
C GLY A 24 7.50 -15.22 -17.69
N ASP A 25 8.36 -15.02 -18.67
CA ASP A 25 8.02 -15.01 -20.11
C ASP A 25 7.53 -16.36 -20.68
N THR A 26 7.74 -17.47 -19.96
CA THR A 26 7.25 -18.79 -20.37
C THR A 26 5.94 -19.19 -19.70
N ALA A 27 5.27 -18.25 -19.02
CA ALA A 27 4.00 -18.50 -18.34
C ALA A 27 2.87 -18.78 -19.35
N HIS A 28 2.05 -19.78 -19.06
CA HIS A 28 0.94 -20.19 -19.90
C HIS A 28 -0.19 -20.79 -19.05
N LEU A 29 -1.33 -21.06 -19.68
CA LEU A 29 -2.48 -21.66 -19.04
C LEU A 29 -2.32 -23.17 -18.94
N PHE A 30 -2.45 -23.73 -17.73
CA PHE A 30 -2.47 -25.17 -17.50
C PHE A 30 -3.33 -25.51 -16.27
N CYS A 31 -3.69 -26.78 -16.13
CA CYS A 31 -4.41 -27.30 -14.95
C CYS A 31 -3.55 -28.39 -14.27
N PRO A 32 -3.02 -28.15 -13.05
CA PRO A 32 -2.16 -29.11 -12.35
C PRO A 32 -2.82 -30.45 -12.04
N THR A 33 -4.14 -30.46 -11.87
CA THR A 33 -4.95 -31.63 -11.47
C THR A 33 -5.63 -32.30 -12.66
N GLY A 34 -5.36 -31.86 -13.89
CA GLY A 34 -6.01 -32.35 -15.10
C GLY A 34 -7.32 -31.62 -15.44
N PHE A 35 -7.76 -31.74 -16.70
CA PHE A 35 -8.93 -31.03 -17.24
C PHE A 35 -10.25 -31.80 -17.09
N LEU A 36 -10.20 -33.05 -16.66
CA LEU A 36 -11.32 -33.99 -16.72
C LEU A 36 -11.88 -34.37 -15.33
N ASP A 37 -11.40 -33.72 -14.27
CA ASP A 37 -11.91 -33.94 -12.93
C ASP A 37 -13.23 -33.17 -12.74
N ASP A 38 -14.33 -33.91 -12.75
CA ASP A 38 -15.69 -33.41 -12.55
C ASP A 38 -16.09 -33.35 -11.07
N THR A 39 -15.19 -33.67 -10.14
CA THR A 39 -15.51 -33.69 -8.69
C THR A 39 -15.45 -32.32 -8.03
N TRP A 40 -15.19 -31.25 -8.80
CA TRP A 40 -15.14 -29.85 -8.33
C TRP A 40 -14.30 -29.67 -7.06
N PHE A 41 -13.21 -30.43 -6.95
CA PHE A 41 -12.36 -30.43 -5.78
C PHE A 41 -11.90 -28.99 -5.47
N HIS A 42 -12.15 -28.53 -4.25
CA HIS A 42 -11.97 -27.12 -3.86
C HIS A 42 -10.52 -26.59 -3.97
N ARG A 43 -9.56 -27.44 -4.32
CA ARG A 43 -8.13 -27.12 -4.53
C ARG A 43 -7.67 -27.30 -5.98
N SER A 44 -8.56 -27.69 -6.89
CA SER A 44 -8.30 -27.78 -8.31
C SER A 44 -8.53 -26.40 -8.95
N TYR A 45 -7.50 -25.90 -9.63
CA TYR A 45 -7.55 -24.60 -10.29
C TYR A 45 -6.83 -24.68 -11.63
N TRP A 46 -7.33 -23.93 -12.60
CA TRP A 46 -6.52 -23.49 -13.72
C TRP A 46 -5.54 -22.44 -13.21
N VAL A 47 -4.31 -22.49 -13.72
CA VAL A 47 -3.23 -21.58 -13.34
C VAL A 47 -2.67 -20.97 -14.61
N TYR A 48 -2.52 -19.64 -14.63
CA TYR A 48 -1.72 -18.95 -15.64
C TYR A 48 -0.33 -18.68 -15.06
N GLY A 49 0.64 -19.55 -15.35
CA GLY A 49 1.97 -19.50 -14.74
C GLY A 49 2.97 -20.43 -15.43
N ARG A 50 4.17 -20.53 -14.89
CA ARG A 50 5.23 -21.44 -15.39
C ARG A 50 5.30 -22.77 -14.65
N SER A 51 4.79 -22.78 -13.42
CA SER A 51 4.81 -23.92 -12.52
C SER A 51 3.70 -23.75 -11.48
N PHE A 52 3.44 -24.79 -10.70
CA PHE A 52 2.48 -24.72 -9.59
C PHE A 52 3.12 -25.23 -8.30
N ALA A 53 2.60 -24.71 -7.20
CA ALA A 53 2.96 -25.16 -5.87
C ALA A 53 2.14 -26.40 -5.50
N GLY A 54 2.80 -27.56 -5.40
CA GLY A 54 2.18 -28.84 -5.06
C GLY A 54 2.41 -29.30 -3.61
N GLY A 55 1.67 -30.34 -3.18
CA GLY A 55 1.83 -30.98 -1.87
C GLY A 55 1.14 -30.28 -0.68
N HIS A 56 1.27 -30.86 0.51
CA HIS A 56 0.60 -30.46 1.76
C HIS A 56 0.75 -28.96 2.12
N GLY A 57 1.90 -28.35 1.79
CA GLY A 57 2.19 -26.93 2.04
C GLY A 57 2.13 -26.01 0.80
N GLY A 58 1.89 -26.57 -0.39
CA GLY A 58 1.99 -25.84 -1.66
C GLY A 58 0.65 -25.43 -2.27
N TYR A 59 -0.42 -26.21 -2.10
CA TYR A 59 -1.68 -26.00 -2.84
C TYR A 59 -2.24 -24.56 -2.76
N TYR A 60 -2.22 -23.94 -1.57
CA TYR A 60 -2.74 -22.59 -1.37
C TYR A 60 -1.83 -21.50 -1.99
N GLN A 61 -0.59 -21.86 -2.31
CA GLN A 61 0.39 -20.94 -2.88
C GLN A 61 0.24 -20.79 -4.39
N ALA A 62 -0.37 -21.76 -5.08
CA ALA A 62 -0.60 -21.68 -6.52
C ALA A 62 -1.40 -20.42 -6.88
N GLY A 63 -2.55 -20.19 -6.23
CA GLY A 63 -3.32 -18.96 -6.42
C GLY A 63 -2.73 -17.72 -5.75
N LYS A 64 -1.74 -17.91 -4.86
CA LYS A 64 -1.05 -16.79 -4.24
C LYS A 64 -0.09 -16.10 -5.20
N PHE A 65 0.57 -16.81 -6.11
CA PHE A 65 1.63 -16.22 -6.93
C PHE A 65 1.35 -16.23 -8.43
N ALA A 66 0.38 -17.01 -8.89
CA ALA A 66 -0.12 -17.00 -10.27
C ALA A 66 -1.64 -16.79 -10.30
N PRO A 67 -2.17 -16.04 -11.29
CA PRO A 67 -3.61 -15.99 -11.54
C PRO A 67 -4.16 -17.41 -11.61
N SER A 68 -5.13 -17.70 -10.74
CA SER A 68 -5.73 -19.01 -10.65
C SER A 68 -7.21 -18.93 -10.39
N GLY A 69 -7.94 -19.91 -10.91
CA GLY A 69 -9.39 -19.96 -10.75
C GLY A 69 -9.95 -21.25 -11.32
N ARG A 70 -11.25 -21.41 -11.23
CA ARG A 70 -11.98 -22.51 -11.85
C ARG A 70 -12.06 -22.36 -13.37
N LEU A 71 -12.08 -21.11 -13.83
CA LEU A 71 -12.04 -20.74 -15.23
C LEU A 71 -11.11 -19.55 -15.38
N LEU A 72 -10.25 -19.59 -16.40
CA LEU A 72 -9.41 -18.47 -16.81
C LEU A 72 -9.58 -18.20 -18.31
N VAL A 73 -9.67 -16.93 -18.66
CA VAL A 73 -9.62 -16.42 -20.04
C VAL A 73 -8.56 -15.33 -20.06
N PHE A 74 -7.83 -15.16 -21.15
CA PHE A 74 -6.79 -14.13 -21.22
C PHE A 74 -6.76 -13.43 -22.58
N ASP A 75 -6.39 -12.15 -22.55
CA ASP A 75 -6.06 -11.36 -23.74
C ASP A 75 -4.54 -11.10 -23.78
N LYS A 76 -4.06 -10.13 -24.56
CA LYS A 76 -2.63 -9.82 -24.66
C LYS A 76 -2.01 -9.40 -23.31
N ASP A 77 -2.77 -8.70 -22.48
CA ASP A 77 -2.26 -7.96 -21.32
C ASP A 77 -2.84 -8.50 -19.99
N LYS A 78 -4.00 -9.15 -20.02
CA LYS A 78 -4.77 -9.50 -18.82
C LYS A 78 -5.22 -10.96 -18.81
N VAL A 79 -5.36 -11.48 -17.59
CA VAL A 79 -6.05 -12.72 -17.25
C VAL A 79 -7.31 -12.36 -16.48
N TYR A 80 -8.45 -12.89 -16.94
CA TYR A 80 -9.75 -12.81 -16.29
C TYR A 80 -10.09 -14.17 -15.73
N GLY A 81 -10.70 -14.20 -14.56
CA GLY A 81 -11.01 -15.48 -13.95
C GLY A 81 -12.14 -15.45 -12.95
N PHE A 82 -12.69 -16.63 -12.73
CA PHE A 82 -13.57 -16.93 -11.60
C PHE A 82 -12.78 -17.80 -10.61
N GLY A 83 -12.39 -17.23 -9.49
CA GLY A 83 -11.45 -17.87 -8.55
C GLY A 83 -11.81 -17.63 -7.10
N ARG A 84 -11.26 -18.45 -6.21
CA ARG A 84 -11.50 -18.34 -4.77
C ARG A 84 -10.94 -17.02 -4.24
N LYS A 85 -11.60 -16.39 -3.27
CA LYS A 85 -11.08 -15.17 -2.63
C LYS A 85 -9.75 -15.49 -1.91
N PRO A 86 -8.71 -14.66 -2.04
CA PRO A 86 -7.39 -14.96 -1.49
C PRO A 86 -7.32 -15.29 0.01
N GLN A 87 -8.16 -14.64 0.83
CA GLN A 87 -8.24 -14.92 2.27
C GLN A 87 -8.66 -16.37 2.58
N TYR A 88 -9.25 -17.07 1.62
CA TYR A 88 -9.73 -18.44 1.76
C TYR A 88 -8.85 -19.48 1.06
N TYR A 89 -7.65 -19.14 0.56
CA TYR A 89 -6.79 -20.15 -0.08
C TYR A 89 -6.28 -21.23 0.88
N LYS A 90 -6.04 -20.87 2.15
CA LYS A 90 -5.65 -21.84 3.19
C LYS A 90 -6.85 -22.70 3.59
N TRP A 91 -6.59 -23.77 4.36
CA TRP A 91 -7.63 -24.68 4.81
C TRP A 91 -8.75 -23.93 5.55
N THR A 92 -9.88 -23.79 4.86
CA THR A 92 -11.12 -23.20 5.36
C THR A 92 -12.30 -23.85 4.66
N THR A 93 -13.41 -23.94 5.37
CA THR A 93 -14.69 -24.46 4.89
C THR A 93 -15.41 -23.46 3.98
N ILE A 94 -15.05 -22.18 4.03
CA ILE A 94 -15.69 -21.12 3.22
C ILE A 94 -15.23 -21.20 1.76
N LEU A 95 -16.17 -21.43 0.84
CA LEU A 95 -15.93 -21.57 -0.61
C LEU A 95 -16.42 -20.35 -1.41
N GLU A 96 -16.08 -19.15 -0.95
CA GLU A 96 -16.40 -17.92 -1.68
C GLU A 96 -15.43 -17.67 -2.83
N HIS A 97 -16.01 -17.26 -3.95
CA HIS A 97 -15.31 -16.94 -5.18
C HIS A 97 -15.60 -15.50 -5.59
N GLN A 98 -14.75 -14.98 -6.47
CA GLN A 98 -14.86 -13.66 -7.08
C GLN A 98 -14.56 -13.79 -8.57
N LEU A 99 -15.14 -12.89 -9.36
CA LEU A 99 -14.55 -12.52 -10.64
C LEU A 99 -13.37 -11.61 -10.39
N PHE A 100 -12.36 -11.72 -11.25
CA PHE A 100 -11.21 -10.84 -11.21
C PHE A 100 -10.65 -10.58 -12.60
N ALA A 101 -9.93 -9.47 -12.74
CA ALA A 101 -8.92 -9.28 -13.77
C ALA A 101 -7.56 -9.04 -13.12
N SER A 102 -6.50 -9.64 -13.66
CA SER A 102 -5.11 -9.46 -13.22
C SER A 102 -4.16 -9.35 -14.40
N GLU A 103 -2.99 -8.78 -14.17
CA GLU A 103 -1.93 -8.70 -15.17
C GLU A 103 -1.52 -10.10 -15.69
N ARG A 104 -1.35 -10.24 -17.01
CA ARG A 104 -0.90 -11.49 -17.64
C ARG A 104 0.61 -11.68 -17.52
N ASN A 105 1.37 -10.62 -17.77
CA ASN A 105 2.83 -10.66 -17.82
C ASN A 105 3.42 -10.26 -16.46
N ARG A 106 3.35 -11.18 -15.50
CA ARG A 106 3.81 -10.92 -14.13
C ARG A 106 5.26 -11.33 -13.92
N LYS A 107 6.04 -10.45 -13.30
CA LYS A 107 7.34 -10.81 -12.73
C LYS A 107 7.12 -11.63 -11.47
N ALA A 108 7.81 -12.75 -11.36
CA ALA A 108 7.78 -13.55 -10.15
C ALA A 108 8.43 -12.75 -8.99
N PRO A 109 7.95 -12.90 -7.73
CA PRO A 109 8.64 -12.35 -6.59
C PRO A 109 10.08 -12.89 -6.51
N PRO A 110 11.04 -12.15 -5.93
CA PRO A 110 12.39 -12.68 -5.74
C PRO A 110 12.37 -13.92 -4.84
N ALA A 111 13.29 -14.86 -5.09
CA ALA A 111 13.44 -16.03 -4.24
C ALA A 111 13.79 -15.59 -2.80
N PRO A 112 13.19 -16.20 -1.78
CA PRO A 112 13.52 -15.87 -0.39
C PRO A 112 14.97 -16.23 -0.09
N VAL A 113 15.69 -15.29 0.52
CA VAL A 113 17.09 -15.49 0.93
C VAL A 113 17.11 -16.15 2.30
N ALA A 114 17.80 -17.28 2.43
CA ALA A 114 17.95 -17.99 3.70
C ALA A 114 18.57 -17.08 4.78
N GLY A 115 17.99 -17.08 5.99
CA GLY A 115 18.49 -16.28 7.12
C GLY A 115 17.96 -14.84 7.20
N GLN A 116 17.21 -14.34 6.21
CA GLN A 116 16.53 -13.05 6.34
C GLN A 116 15.36 -13.16 7.34
N LYS A 117 15.34 -12.29 8.36
CA LYS A 117 14.16 -12.12 9.22
C LYS A 117 12.97 -11.69 8.34
N LYS A 118 11.84 -12.40 8.44
CA LYS A 118 10.60 -12.01 7.77
C LYS A 118 10.27 -10.57 8.14
N GLN A 119 10.36 -9.67 7.17
CA GLN A 119 9.95 -8.27 7.31
C GLN A 119 8.47 -8.26 7.70
N ARG A 120 8.06 -7.43 8.65
CA ARG A 120 6.65 -7.34 9.04
C ARG A 120 5.94 -6.40 8.08
N SER A 121 4.72 -6.75 7.69
CA SER A 121 3.86 -5.86 6.90
C SER A 121 2.87 -5.13 7.78
N ALA A 122 2.45 -3.94 7.35
CA ALA A 122 1.39 -3.16 7.94
C ALA A 122 0.10 -4.00 8.00
N GLY A 123 -0.49 -4.09 9.18
CA GLY A 123 -1.79 -4.74 9.36
C GLY A 123 -2.95 -3.81 8.99
N SER A 124 -2.70 -2.50 8.89
CA SER A 124 -3.68 -1.50 8.48
C SER A 124 -3.00 -0.34 7.74
N MET A 125 -3.45 0.01 6.53
CA MET A 125 -2.94 1.16 5.77
C MET A 125 -3.91 1.61 4.67
N VAL A 126 -3.66 2.80 4.10
CA VAL A 126 -4.18 3.23 2.80
C VAL A 126 -2.99 3.45 1.87
N ASP A 127 -3.01 2.87 0.67
CA ASP A 127 -1.92 2.99 -0.32
C ASP A 127 -2.42 3.65 -1.61
N TYR A 128 -1.81 4.76 -2.00
CA TYR A 128 -2.10 5.50 -3.24
C TYR A 128 -1.12 5.18 -4.38
N GLY A 129 -0.12 4.34 -4.14
CA GLY A 129 0.88 3.92 -5.13
C GLY A 129 1.81 5.05 -5.58
N THR A 130 2.33 4.91 -6.80
CA THR A 130 3.27 5.87 -7.44
C THR A 130 2.74 6.43 -8.78
N PRO A 131 1.52 7.00 -8.85
CA PRO A 131 1.05 7.64 -10.07
C PRO A 131 1.96 8.83 -10.43
N LYS A 132 2.17 9.07 -11.73
CA LYS A 132 3.07 10.14 -12.23
C LYS A 132 2.74 11.52 -11.65
N THR A 133 1.48 11.79 -11.37
CA THR A 133 1.04 13.08 -10.78
C THR A 133 1.49 13.26 -9.33
N LEU A 134 1.77 12.18 -8.58
CA LEU A 134 2.36 12.23 -7.23
C LEU A 134 3.88 12.37 -7.22
N ASP A 135 4.56 12.46 -8.37
CA ASP A 135 6.01 12.62 -8.43
C ASP A 135 6.46 13.99 -7.84
N PRO A 136 7.19 14.01 -6.70
CA PRO A 136 7.65 15.24 -6.06
C PRO A 136 9.02 15.72 -6.57
N THR A 137 9.60 15.08 -7.59
CA THR A 137 10.98 15.34 -8.04
C THR A 137 11.21 16.82 -8.35
N GLY A 138 12.21 17.41 -7.67
CA GLY A 138 12.62 18.80 -7.84
C GLY A 138 11.58 19.84 -7.41
N LYS A 139 10.51 19.44 -6.70
CA LYS A 139 9.41 20.33 -6.30
C LYS A 139 9.49 20.67 -4.82
N ALA A 140 9.06 21.88 -4.48
CA ALA A 140 8.59 22.17 -3.13
C ALA A 140 7.31 21.37 -2.86
N LEU A 141 7.01 21.09 -1.61
CA LEU A 141 5.80 20.32 -1.26
C LEU A 141 5.21 20.73 0.08
N THR A 142 3.93 20.44 0.23
CA THR A 142 3.23 20.47 1.52
C THR A 142 2.42 19.19 1.64
N ILE A 143 2.53 18.53 2.78
CA ILE A 143 1.69 17.38 3.13
C ILE A 143 0.98 17.67 4.44
N GLY A 144 -0.22 17.13 4.61
CA GLY A 144 -0.94 17.29 5.87
C GLY A 144 -2.09 16.31 6.03
N ALA A 145 -2.52 16.17 7.27
CA ALA A 145 -3.69 15.41 7.66
C ALA A 145 -4.18 15.85 9.03
N TRP A 146 -5.47 15.67 9.27
CA TRP A 146 -6.00 15.62 10.63
C TRP A 146 -5.78 14.23 11.21
N CYS A 147 -5.41 14.13 12.48
CA CYS A 147 -5.29 12.82 13.12
C CYS A 147 -5.54 12.84 14.63
N ILE A 148 -5.87 11.66 15.16
CA ILE A 148 -5.74 11.30 16.58
C ILE A 148 -4.71 10.19 16.66
N SER A 149 -3.61 10.41 17.36
CA SER A 149 -2.63 9.36 17.61
C SER A 149 -2.90 8.67 18.96
N GLU A 150 -3.28 7.39 18.94
CA GLU A 150 -3.56 6.62 20.15
C GLU A 150 -2.31 6.04 20.82
N LYS A 151 -1.17 6.10 20.13
CA LYS A 151 0.13 5.63 20.60
C LYS A 151 1.18 6.71 20.40
N ALA A 152 2.29 6.61 21.13
CA ALA A 152 3.42 7.52 20.99
C ALA A 152 4.28 7.26 19.73
N GLY A 153 3.76 6.56 18.72
CA GLY A 153 4.54 6.09 17.58
C GLY A 153 3.66 5.68 16.41
N GLY A 154 4.03 6.10 15.20
CA GLY A 154 3.50 5.59 13.94
C GLY A 154 3.57 6.60 12.80
N VAL A 155 3.45 6.09 11.57
CA VAL A 155 3.41 6.90 10.34
C VAL A 155 2.00 7.45 10.10
N VAL A 156 1.85 8.77 10.10
CA VAL A 156 0.60 9.38 9.63
C VAL A 156 0.55 9.28 8.11
N MET A 157 1.63 9.70 7.43
CA MET A 157 1.80 9.60 5.99
C MET A 157 3.28 9.44 5.63
N ALA A 158 3.60 8.62 4.63
CA ALA A 158 4.94 8.52 4.05
C ALA A 158 4.87 8.33 2.54
N HIS A 159 5.85 8.86 1.80
CA HIS A 159 6.05 8.59 0.38
C HIS A 159 7.52 8.34 0.13
N GLY A 160 7.86 7.20 -0.45
CA GLY A 160 9.24 6.84 -0.77
C GLY A 160 9.93 5.98 0.28
N GLY A 161 11.25 6.12 0.39
CA GLY A 161 12.03 5.29 1.29
C GLY A 161 13.48 5.76 1.50
N PRO A 162 14.45 4.83 1.66
CA PRO A 162 15.79 5.15 2.15
C PRO A 162 16.70 5.86 1.16
N PHE A 163 16.23 6.12 -0.07
CA PHE A 163 16.96 6.93 -1.05
C PHE A 163 16.35 8.31 -1.20
N ASN A 164 15.05 8.37 -1.50
CA ASN A 164 14.26 9.58 -1.71
C ASN A 164 12.88 9.39 -1.08
N GLY A 165 12.40 10.41 -0.37
CA GLY A 165 11.05 10.39 0.20
C GLY A 165 10.79 11.45 1.25
N TYR A 166 9.58 11.46 1.77
CA TYR A 166 9.17 12.30 2.89
C TYR A 166 8.19 11.55 3.80
N ALA A 167 8.17 11.89 5.08
CA ALA A 167 7.27 11.27 6.04
C ALA A 167 6.81 12.27 7.11
N LEU A 168 5.52 12.20 7.44
CA LEU A 168 4.90 12.85 8.58
C LEU A 168 4.52 11.77 9.59
N VAL A 169 5.15 11.81 10.76
CA VAL A 169 5.06 10.74 11.75
C VAL A 169 4.81 11.31 13.16
N VAL A 170 4.26 10.48 14.03
CA VAL A 170 4.38 10.67 15.47
C VAL A 170 5.52 9.76 15.94
N LEU A 171 6.55 10.35 16.55
CA LEU A 171 7.72 9.61 17.03
C LEU A 171 8.00 9.98 18.48
N ARG A 172 7.95 8.98 19.38
CA ARG A 172 8.05 9.18 20.83
C ARG A 172 7.05 10.23 21.35
N GLY A 173 5.85 10.23 20.76
CA GLY A 173 4.73 11.13 21.07
C GLY A 173 4.81 12.51 20.41
N LYS A 174 5.89 12.81 19.69
CA LYS A 174 6.15 14.12 19.08
C LYS A 174 5.86 14.11 17.58
N PRO A 175 5.14 15.10 17.04
CA PRO A 175 5.05 15.30 15.60
C PRO A 175 6.43 15.48 15.00
N THR A 176 6.69 14.80 13.89
CA THR A 176 7.97 14.85 13.21
C THR A 176 7.76 14.81 11.71
N PHE A 177 8.37 15.75 10.99
CA PHE A 177 8.42 15.78 9.54
C PHE A 177 9.85 15.47 9.09
N MET A 178 9.98 14.52 8.16
CA MET A 178 11.25 14.01 7.66
C MET A 178 11.29 14.12 6.14
N VAL A 179 12.44 14.51 5.60
CA VAL A 179 12.72 14.55 4.16
C VAL A 179 14.02 13.82 3.90
N ARG A 180 14.00 12.89 2.96
CA ARG A 180 15.18 12.19 2.46
C ARG A 180 15.42 12.56 1.00
N SER A 181 16.65 12.97 0.70
CA SER A 181 17.12 13.38 -0.62
C SER A 181 18.52 12.78 -0.83
N GLY A 182 18.69 11.94 -1.84
CA GLY A 182 19.99 11.33 -2.15
C GLY A 182 20.57 10.51 -0.99
N LYS A 183 19.72 9.76 -0.27
CA LYS A 183 20.01 9.00 0.99
C LYS A 183 20.19 9.86 2.25
N GLN A 184 20.42 11.16 2.13
CA GLN A 184 20.60 12.06 3.27
C GLN A 184 19.25 12.42 3.89
N LEU A 185 19.15 12.31 5.21
CA LEU A 185 17.93 12.57 5.97
C LEU A 185 18.02 13.91 6.71
N ALA A 186 16.95 14.70 6.64
CA ALA A 186 16.71 15.83 7.54
C ALA A 186 15.38 15.65 8.28
N THR A 187 15.32 16.17 9.50
CA THR A 187 14.22 15.95 10.43
C THR A 187 13.86 17.25 11.16
N ALA A 188 12.59 17.62 11.13
CA ALA A 188 12.00 18.66 11.98
C ALA A 188 11.06 18.00 12.99
N THR A 189 11.35 18.11 14.29
CA THR A 189 10.56 17.50 15.37
C THR A 189 10.01 18.57 16.30
N ALA A 190 8.69 18.60 16.46
CA ALA A 190 8.04 19.50 17.41
C ALA A 190 8.35 19.08 18.86
N LYS A 191 8.39 20.07 19.77
CA LYS A 191 8.65 19.79 21.20
C LYS A 191 7.42 19.22 21.92
N ILE A 192 6.21 19.49 21.41
CA ILE A 192 4.94 19.11 22.02
C ILE A 192 4.62 17.62 21.83
N LYS A 193 3.91 17.04 22.81
CA LYS A 193 3.36 15.67 22.70
C LYS A 193 1.89 15.71 22.31
N VAL A 194 1.45 14.79 21.44
CA VAL A 194 0.15 14.90 20.74
C VAL A 194 -0.68 13.61 20.70
N THR A 195 -0.75 12.87 21.80
CA THR A 195 -1.57 11.64 21.88
C THR A 195 -3.02 11.92 22.28
N ASN A 196 -3.96 11.09 21.79
CA ASN A 196 -5.38 11.02 22.18
C ASN A 196 -6.19 12.33 22.02
N LYS A 197 -5.83 13.19 21.07
CA LYS A 197 -6.59 14.39 20.72
C LYS A 197 -6.49 14.68 19.23
N TRP A 198 -7.52 15.32 18.68
CA TRP A 198 -7.48 15.79 17.29
C TRP A 198 -6.42 16.88 17.14
N ILE A 199 -5.55 16.67 16.15
CA ILE A 199 -4.55 17.64 15.73
C ILE A 199 -4.54 17.71 14.21
N HIS A 200 -4.24 18.90 13.67
CA HIS A 200 -3.82 19.03 12.30
C HIS A 200 -2.29 19.00 12.25
N LEU A 201 -1.72 18.08 11.49
CA LEU A 201 -0.28 18.01 11.26
C LEU A 201 0.02 18.34 9.81
N ALA A 202 1.02 19.18 9.58
CA ALA A 202 1.49 19.44 8.23
C ALA A 202 3.00 19.67 8.16
N GLY A 203 3.62 19.15 7.11
CA GLY A 203 5.02 19.37 6.78
C GLY A 203 5.14 20.15 5.47
N VAL A 204 5.98 21.18 5.46
CA VAL A 204 6.28 22.00 4.28
C VAL A 204 7.76 21.88 3.96
N LEU A 205 8.09 21.61 2.69
CA LEU A 205 9.43 21.73 2.14
C LEU A 205 9.41 22.81 1.05
N THR A 206 10.17 23.88 1.25
CA THR A 206 10.24 25.01 0.33
C THR A 206 11.26 24.78 -0.79
N LYS A 207 11.22 25.60 -1.86
CA LYS A 207 12.19 25.51 -2.98
C LYS A 207 13.62 25.78 -2.52
N ASP A 208 13.80 26.63 -1.51
CA ASP A 208 15.08 26.90 -0.87
C ASP A 208 15.44 25.85 0.19
N LYS A 209 14.77 24.69 0.22
CA LYS A 209 15.07 23.53 1.08
C LYS A 209 14.80 23.76 2.58
N GLN A 210 14.01 24.76 2.95
CA GLN A 210 13.56 24.90 4.34
C GLN A 210 12.44 23.91 4.62
N MET A 211 12.55 23.22 5.75
CA MET A 211 11.51 22.36 6.29
C MET A 211 10.78 23.08 7.41
N ARG A 212 9.46 23.07 7.37
CA ARG A 212 8.60 23.59 8.44
C ARG A 212 7.58 22.56 8.83
N LEU A 213 7.42 22.33 10.11
CA LEU A 213 6.40 21.46 10.69
C LEU A 213 5.40 22.32 11.43
N TYR A 214 4.13 22.20 11.04
CA TYR A 214 3.01 22.90 11.67
C TYR A 214 2.17 21.92 12.48
N VAL A 215 1.69 22.38 13.64
CA VAL A 215 0.68 21.68 14.44
C VAL A 215 -0.46 22.64 14.71
N ASN A 216 -1.69 22.25 14.33
CA ASN A 216 -2.88 23.10 14.43
C ASN A 216 -2.72 24.47 13.74
N GLY A 217 -1.95 24.51 12.64
CA GLY A 217 -1.75 25.74 11.85
C GLY A 217 -0.62 26.64 12.37
N GLU A 218 -0.04 26.32 13.53
CA GLU A 218 1.09 27.06 14.12
C GLU A 218 2.42 26.37 13.83
N LEU A 219 3.46 27.17 13.55
CA LEU A 219 4.81 26.66 13.31
C LEU A 219 5.38 26.03 14.59
N ALA A 220 5.71 24.75 14.53
CA ALA A 220 6.12 23.96 15.69
C ALA A 220 7.58 23.49 15.66
N ALA A 221 8.18 23.38 14.46
CA ALA A 221 9.61 23.12 14.28
C ALA A 221 10.08 23.50 12.87
N GLU A 222 11.37 23.77 12.73
CA GLU A 222 12.05 24.02 11.46
C GLU A 222 13.34 23.21 11.34
N ALA A 223 13.74 22.93 10.11
CA ALA A 223 15.03 22.32 9.77
C ALA A 223 15.44 22.70 8.34
N LYS A 224 16.64 22.32 7.93
CA LYS A 224 17.11 22.46 6.54
C LYS A 224 17.24 21.08 5.91
N ALA A 225 16.59 20.87 4.77
CA ALA A 225 16.78 19.66 3.98
C ALA A 225 18.10 19.72 3.19
N PRO A 226 18.78 18.58 2.96
CA PRO A 226 19.98 18.54 2.11
C PRO A 226 19.67 18.92 0.65
N GLY A 227 18.46 18.58 0.20
CA GLY A 227 17.97 18.85 -1.14
C GLY A 227 16.45 18.75 -1.23
N LEU A 228 15.93 19.06 -2.42
CA LEU A 228 14.60 18.60 -2.82
C LEU A 228 14.67 17.11 -3.14
N ILE A 229 13.52 16.47 -3.32
CA ILE A 229 13.49 15.06 -3.74
C ILE A 229 14.16 14.94 -5.12
N GLU A 230 15.23 14.14 -5.22
CA GLU A 230 16.11 14.14 -6.41
C GLU A 230 15.55 13.33 -7.59
N SER A 231 14.75 12.31 -7.29
CA SER A 231 14.14 11.43 -8.28
C SER A 231 12.83 10.87 -7.75
N VAL A 232 12.03 10.32 -8.66
CA VAL A 232 10.76 9.68 -8.32
C VAL A 232 10.97 8.65 -7.21
N PRO A 233 10.22 8.73 -6.10
CA PRO A 233 10.27 7.70 -5.08
C PRO A 233 9.84 6.33 -5.63
N VAL A 234 10.57 5.28 -5.28
CA VAL A 234 10.28 3.90 -5.73
C VAL A 234 9.07 3.31 -5.02
N GLN A 235 8.84 3.72 -3.77
CA GLN A 235 7.74 3.25 -2.93
C GLN A 235 6.62 4.29 -2.94
N GLY A 236 5.37 3.82 -2.90
CA GLY A 236 4.19 4.65 -3.02
C GLY A 236 3.90 5.56 -1.83
N LEU A 237 2.90 6.42 -2.00
CA LEU A 237 2.35 7.24 -0.94
C LEU A 237 1.40 6.40 -0.07
N GLN A 238 1.76 6.23 1.20
CA GLN A 238 1.04 5.41 2.16
C GLN A 238 0.60 6.24 3.37
N VAL A 239 -0.58 5.92 3.91
CA VAL A 239 -1.16 6.52 5.12
C VAL A 239 -1.34 5.43 6.16
N GLY A 240 -0.91 5.71 7.40
CA GLY A 240 -1.03 4.79 8.54
C GLY A 240 0.10 3.77 8.69
N ALA A 241 1.02 3.68 7.74
CA ALA A 241 2.24 2.85 7.81
C ALA A 241 3.27 3.28 6.74
N ASP A 242 4.48 2.74 6.83
CA ASP A 242 5.50 2.72 5.77
C ASP A 242 5.89 1.25 5.54
N ASP A 243 5.14 0.57 4.67
CA ASP A 243 5.16 -0.90 4.55
C ASP A 243 6.43 -1.44 3.87
N GLY A 244 7.14 -0.59 3.13
CA GLY A 244 8.39 -0.98 2.48
C GLY A 244 9.61 -0.72 3.36
N SER A 245 10.49 0.16 2.90
CA SER A 245 11.74 0.52 3.59
C SER A 245 11.67 1.96 4.06
N ALA A 246 12.07 2.19 5.31
CA ALA A 246 11.83 3.43 6.03
C ALA A 246 12.31 4.67 5.26
N VAL A 247 11.44 5.67 5.15
CA VAL A 247 11.87 7.02 4.79
C VAL A 247 12.76 7.62 5.88
N GLY A 248 12.42 7.39 7.16
CA GLY A 248 13.03 8.06 8.31
C GLY A 248 13.76 7.14 9.28
N ASP A 249 14.18 7.70 10.42
CA ASP A 249 14.84 6.95 11.50
C ASP A 249 13.80 6.23 12.38
N TYR A 250 13.11 5.26 11.78
CA TYR A 250 12.18 4.34 12.44
C TYR A 250 12.21 2.96 11.77
N THR A 251 11.71 1.94 12.45
CA THR A 251 11.67 0.58 11.92
C THR A 251 10.33 0.31 11.21
N THR A 252 10.37 -0.13 9.95
CA THR A 252 9.17 -0.49 9.20
C THR A 252 8.45 -1.71 9.80
N PRO A 253 7.10 -1.78 9.71
CA PRO A 253 6.23 -0.88 8.96
C PRO A 253 5.81 0.40 9.72
N PHE A 254 6.39 0.63 10.91
CA PHE A 254 6.06 1.71 11.85
C PHE A 254 4.55 2.07 11.92
N PRO A 255 3.70 1.08 12.25
CA PRO A 255 2.25 1.18 12.04
C PRO A 255 1.63 2.21 12.99
N PHE A 256 0.75 3.04 12.44
CA PHE A 256 -0.01 4.01 13.20
C PHE A 256 -1.24 3.38 13.85
N LYS A 257 -1.47 3.73 15.11
CA LYS A 257 -2.73 3.43 15.80
C LYS A 257 -3.48 4.73 16.03
N GLY A 258 -4.70 4.81 15.51
CA GLY A 258 -5.57 5.96 15.71
C GLY A 258 -6.30 6.37 14.44
N VAL A 259 -6.85 7.58 14.44
CA VAL A 259 -7.72 8.07 13.37
C VAL A 259 -6.94 9.03 12.48
N VAL A 260 -7.09 8.94 11.16
CA VAL A 260 -6.61 9.94 10.20
C VAL A 260 -7.76 10.38 9.33
N ASP A 261 -7.77 11.67 9.03
CA ASP A 261 -8.76 12.31 8.19
C ASP A 261 -8.11 13.38 7.30
N GLU A 262 -8.81 13.78 6.24
CA GLU A 262 -8.53 15.04 5.54
C GLU A 262 -7.08 15.12 5.01
N VAL A 263 -6.63 14.02 4.39
CA VAL A 263 -5.28 13.79 3.86
C VAL A 263 -5.03 14.65 2.63
N ARG A 264 -3.90 15.38 2.61
CA ARG A 264 -3.57 16.33 1.55
C ARG A 264 -2.12 16.29 1.12
N VAL A 265 -1.90 16.49 -0.18
CA VAL A 265 -0.59 16.66 -0.79
C VAL A 265 -0.63 17.82 -1.79
N TYR A 266 0.36 18.69 -1.72
CA TYR A 266 0.61 19.80 -2.64
C TYR A 266 2.04 19.70 -3.16
N HIS A 267 2.25 20.02 -4.44
CA HIS A 267 3.60 20.21 -5.02
C HIS A 267 4.01 21.68 -5.03
N ARG A 268 3.72 22.36 -3.92
CA ARG A 268 4.20 23.70 -3.57
C ARG A 268 4.29 23.85 -2.06
N ALA A 269 5.04 24.85 -1.63
CA ALA A 269 5.01 25.28 -0.23
C ALA A 269 3.76 26.15 0.01
N LEU A 270 2.96 25.80 1.02
CA LEU A 270 1.94 26.67 1.57
C LEU A 270 2.56 27.70 2.51
N ASN A 271 2.02 28.92 2.52
CA ASN A 271 2.43 29.96 3.46
C ASN A 271 1.68 29.84 4.81
N GLU A 272 2.04 30.66 5.79
CA GLU A 272 1.44 30.59 7.14
C GLU A 272 -0.08 30.83 7.15
N GLN A 273 -0.59 31.78 6.35
CA GLN A 273 -2.03 32.04 6.27
C GLN A 273 -2.80 30.88 5.65
N GLU A 274 -2.25 30.26 4.62
CA GLU A 274 -2.78 29.04 4.02
C GLU A 274 -2.75 27.89 5.04
N MET A 275 -1.70 27.80 5.86
CA MET A 275 -1.59 26.78 6.90
C MET A 275 -2.60 26.95 8.03
N THR A 276 -2.86 28.18 8.47
CA THR A 276 -3.92 28.46 9.45
C THR A 276 -5.29 28.05 8.90
N LYS A 277 -5.59 28.39 7.65
CA LYS A 277 -6.84 27.99 6.99
C LYS A 277 -6.96 26.49 6.84
N LEU A 278 -5.87 25.78 6.54
CA LEU A 278 -5.85 24.33 6.40
C LEU A 278 -6.11 23.61 7.74
N ALA A 279 -5.71 24.24 8.84
CA ALA A 279 -5.94 23.76 10.19
C ALA A 279 -7.32 24.14 10.76
N ASP A 280 -8.18 24.78 9.96
CA ASP A 280 -9.60 24.95 10.28
C ASP A 280 -10.39 23.74 9.76
N TRP A 281 -11.08 23.05 10.67
CA TRP A 281 -11.72 21.79 10.33
C TRP A 281 -12.93 22.01 9.41
N GLY A 282 -13.06 21.19 8.36
CA GLY A 282 -14.18 21.29 7.41
C GLY A 282 -13.98 22.38 6.37
N ASN A 283 -12.85 23.07 6.37
CA ASN A 283 -12.44 23.93 5.27
C ASN A 283 -11.96 23.08 4.10
N GLU A 284 -12.86 22.72 3.19
CA GLU A 284 -12.48 22.08 1.93
C GLU A 284 -11.54 22.99 1.14
N PRO A 285 -10.31 22.57 0.83
CA PRO A 285 -9.39 23.42 0.10
C PRO A 285 -9.88 23.50 -1.34
N LYS A 286 -10.36 24.68 -1.73
CA LYS A 286 -10.69 25.00 -3.13
C LYS A 286 -9.44 25.25 -3.99
N ASP A 287 -8.31 24.71 -3.55
CA ASP A 287 -7.00 24.94 -4.14
C ASP A 287 -6.78 23.98 -5.30
N LYS A 288 -6.76 24.53 -6.52
CA LYS A 288 -6.51 23.78 -7.76
C LYS A 288 -5.10 23.18 -7.85
N SER A 289 -4.19 23.54 -6.94
CA SER A 289 -2.84 22.97 -6.86
C SER A 289 -2.75 21.71 -5.98
N LEU A 290 -3.87 21.26 -5.40
CA LEU A 290 -3.94 19.96 -4.74
C LEU A 290 -3.52 18.85 -5.70
N VAL A 291 -2.64 17.99 -5.22
CA VAL A 291 -2.17 16.81 -5.94
C VAL A 291 -2.93 15.58 -5.47
N LEU A 292 -3.24 15.51 -4.17
CA LEU A 292 -4.12 14.51 -3.57
C LEU A 292 -4.94 15.19 -2.48
N TYR A 293 -6.24 14.90 -2.46
CA TYR A 293 -7.11 15.21 -1.34
C TYR A 293 -8.01 14.02 -1.05
N SER A 294 -7.91 13.46 0.16
CA SER A 294 -8.80 12.37 0.59
C SER A 294 -9.34 12.66 1.98
N GLY A 295 -10.59 13.13 2.02
CA GLY A 295 -11.34 13.39 3.25
C GLY A 295 -12.10 12.20 3.81
N PHE A 296 -12.02 11.03 3.16
CA PHE A 296 -12.64 9.77 3.62
C PHE A 296 -14.13 9.81 3.98
N GLU A 297 -14.87 10.87 3.59
CA GLU A 297 -16.26 11.16 3.97
C GLU A 297 -17.25 10.02 3.67
N LYS A 298 -16.92 9.17 2.68
CA LYS A 298 -17.71 8.01 2.26
C LYS A 298 -17.12 6.66 2.69
N GLY A 299 -16.16 6.68 3.62
CA GLY A 299 -15.44 5.49 4.08
C GLY A 299 -14.55 4.87 3.01
N LYS A 300 -14.17 5.67 2.00
CA LYS A 300 -13.35 5.28 0.85
C LYS A 300 -12.20 6.25 0.71
N ALA A 301 -11.06 5.75 0.24
CA ALA A 301 -9.87 6.54 -0.05
C ALA A 301 -9.94 7.10 -1.49
N ILE A 302 -10.93 7.96 -1.73
CA ILE A 302 -11.12 8.64 -3.01
C ILE A 302 -10.27 9.91 -3.00
N ASP A 303 -9.61 10.18 -4.13
CA ASP A 303 -8.94 11.45 -4.38
C ASP A 303 -9.88 12.47 -5.03
N ASP A 304 -10.20 13.52 -4.29
CA ASP A 304 -11.06 14.64 -4.69
C ASP A 304 -10.25 15.85 -5.22
N SER A 305 -8.93 15.73 -5.41
CA SER A 305 -8.08 16.79 -6.01
C SER A 305 -8.29 16.98 -7.52
N GLY A 306 -9.01 16.07 -8.17
CA GLY A 306 -9.17 16.00 -9.62
C GLY A 306 -8.17 15.08 -10.32
N ASN A 307 -7.11 14.60 -9.63
CA ASN A 307 -6.16 13.62 -10.18
C ASN A 307 -6.67 12.17 -10.13
N LYS A 308 -7.74 11.92 -9.36
CA LYS A 308 -8.47 10.64 -9.27
C LYS A 308 -7.56 9.47 -8.88
N HIS A 309 -6.59 9.68 -8.00
CA HIS A 309 -5.87 8.58 -7.38
C HIS A 309 -6.83 7.67 -6.61
N LEU A 310 -6.69 6.35 -6.78
CA LEU A 310 -7.52 5.37 -6.08
C LEU A 310 -6.72 4.78 -4.92
N GLY A 311 -7.04 5.19 -3.70
CA GLY A 311 -6.40 4.63 -2.51
C GLY A 311 -6.94 3.23 -2.19
N LYS A 312 -6.03 2.28 -1.95
CA LYS A 312 -6.35 0.93 -1.52
C LYS A 312 -6.33 0.83 -0.01
N LEU A 313 -7.49 0.64 0.59
CA LEU A 313 -7.62 0.42 2.03
C LEU A 313 -7.32 -1.04 2.37
N SER A 314 -6.54 -1.27 3.43
CA SER A 314 -6.24 -2.63 3.94
C SER A 314 -6.35 -2.61 5.45
N GLY A 315 -7.14 -3.50 6.05
CA GLY A 315 -7.17 -3.75 7.51
C GLY A 315 -7.54 -2.56 8.40
N VAL A 316 -8.21 -1.54 7.84
CA VAL A 316 -8.68 -0.34 8.55
C VAL A 316 -10.14 -0.48 8.98
N ASN A 317 -10.56 0.36 9.93
CA ASN A 317 -11.97 0.52 10.28
C ASN A 317 -12.46 1.91 9.85
N ILE A 318 -13.72 2.00 9.44
CA ILE A 318 -14.36 3.29 9.19
C ILE A 318 -15.00 3.77 10.49
N VAL A 319 -14.69 4.99 10.90
CA VAL A 319 -15.20 5.60 12.14
C VAL A 319 -15.80 6.96 11.86
N ARG A 320 -16.61 7.47 12.79
CA ARG A 320 -17.14 8.83 12.71
C ARG A 320 -16.05 9.84 13.05
N ALA A 321 -15.86 10.85 12.20
CA ALA A 321 -14.95 11.97 12.48
C ALA A 321 -15.72 13.14 13.13
N LYS A 322 -15.09 14.33 13.26
CA LYS A 322 -15.83 15.53 13.72
C LYS A 322 -16.97 15.87 12.76
N THR A 323 -16.74 15.66 11.46
CA THR A 323 -17.72 15.68 10.38
C THR A 323 -17.62 14.36 9.61
N GLY A 324 -18.75 13.82 9.15
CA GLY A 324 -18.78 12.58 8.35
C GLY A 324 -17.96 11.40 8.89
N GLN A 325 -17.04 10.89 8.09
CA GLN A 325 -16.29 9.64 8.34
C GLN A 325 -14.78 9.82 8.20
N ALA A 326 -14.02 9.03 8.97
CA ALA A 326 -12.56 8.97 8.92
C ALA A 326 -12.06 7.52 8.98
N ILE A 327 -10.75 7.34 8.78
CA ILE A 327 -10.12 6.03 8.79
C ILE A 327 -9.39 5.78 10.12
N HIS A 328 -9.76 4.69 10.79
CA HIS A 328 -9.06 4.20 11.98
C HIS A 328 -8.08 3.08 11.61
N PHE A 329 -6.82 3.29 12.00
CA PHE A 329 -5.72 2.34 11.84
C PHE A 329 -5.50 1.57 13.14
N THR A 330 -5.31 0.26 13.03
CA THR A 330 -5.26 -0.64 14.18
C THR A 330 -3.91 -0.67 14.89
N GLY A 331 -2.86 -0.13 14.26
CA GLY A 331 -1.48 -0.18 14.76
C GLY A 331 -0.89 -1.58 14.85
N LYS A 332 -1.52 -2.56 14.17
CA LYS A 332 -1.03 -3.93 14.10
C LYS A 332 -0.08 -4.06 12.91
N SER A 333 0.88 -4.96 13.03
CA SER A 333 1.65 -5.45 11.89
C SER A 333 1.63 -6.97 11.89
N THR A 334 1.48 -7.54 10.71
CA THR A 334 1.45 -8.99 10.51
C THR A 334 2.86 -9.49 10.20
N PRO A 335 3.20 -10.74 10.53
CA PRO A 335 4.39 -11.37 9.96
C PRO A 335 4.28 -11.27 8.45
N GLY A 336 5.30 -10.75 7.76
CA GLY A 336 5.32 -10.69 6.30
C GLY A 336 5.42 -12.10 5.74
N GLY A 337 4.28 -12.75 5.66
CA GLY A 337 3.98 -13.75 4.67
C GLY A 337 3.02 -13.04 3.75
N GLY A 338 3.53 -12.57 2.61
CA GLY A 338 2.83 -11.66 1.70
C GLY A 338 1.35 -11.98 1.55
N GLY A 339 0.54 -10.94 1.39
CA GLY A 339 -0.85 -11.10 0.93
C GLY A 339 -0.92 -11.90 -0.38
N PRO A 340 -2.09 -11.99 -1.02
CA PRO A 340 -2.14 -12.48 -2.40
C PRO A 340 -1.04 -11.80 -3.20
N GLY A 341 -0.07 -12.60 -3.62
CA GLY A 341 0.99 -12.17 -4.50
C GLY A 341 0.47 -12.00 -5.92
N VAL A 342 -0.82 -12.17 -6.19
CA VAL A 342 -1.56 -11.78 -7.39
C VAL A 342 -2.36 -10.52 -7.09
N GLU A 343 -2.02 -9.43 -7.76
CA GLU A 343 -2.80 -8.20 -7.71
C GLU A 343 -3.93 -8.26 -8.75
N HIS A 344 -5.13 -7.89 -8.33
CA HIS A 344 -6.30 -7.81 -9.19
C HIS A 344 -6.60 -6.34 -9.51
N HIS A 345 -6.74 -6.01 -10.78
CA HIS A 345 -7.12 -4.68 -11.26
C HIS A 345 -8.54 -4.32 -10.81
N TRP A 346 -9.41 -5.33 -10.77
CA TRP A 346 -10.72 -5.26 -10.16
C TRP A 346 -11.11 -6.65 -9.69
N THR A 347 -12.00 -6.69 -8.70
CA THR A 347 -12.66 -7.91 -8.24
C THR A 347 -14.15 -7.64 -8.11
N GLN A 348 -14.98 -8.62 -8.41
CA GLN A 348 -16.42 -8.54 -8.22
C GLN A 348 -16.92 -9.81 -7.55
N ASP A 349 -17.64 -9.63 -6.44
CA ASP A 349 -18.34 -10.73 -5.79
C ASP A 349 -19.52 -11.15 -6.66
N ILE A 350 -19.63 -12.45 -6.91
CA ILE A 350 -20.84 -13.03 -7.48
C ILE A 350 -21.59 -13.74 -6.36
N PRO A 351 -22.91 -13.56 -6.22
CA PRO A 351 -23.76 -14.33 -5.30
C PRO A 351 -23.95 -15.80 -5.74
N ILE A 352 -22.92 -16.43 -6.33
CA ILE A 352 -22.92 -17.88 -6.57
C ILE A 352 -22.40 -18.53 -5.28
N LEU A 353 -23.34 -19.00 -4.46
CA LEU A 353 -23.03 -19.96 -3.42
C LEU A 353 -22.71 -21.28 -4.10
N VAL A 354 -21.43 -21.67 -4.05
CA VAL A 354 -21.04 -23.03 -4.41
C VAL A 354 -21.61 -23.93 -3.31
N ARG A 355 -22.70 -24.64 -3.62
CA ARG A 355 -23.24 -25.69 -2.73
C ARG A 355 -22.31 -26.88 -2.69
#